data_AF-A0A1F9Z0M7-F1
#
_entry.id   AF-A0A1F9Z0M7-F1
#
_cell.length_a   1.000
_cell.length_b   1.000
_cell.length_c   1.000
_cell.angle_alpha   90.00
_cell.angle_beta   90.00
_cell.angle_gamma   90.00
#
_symmetry.space_group_name_H-M   'P 1'
#
loop_
_entity.id
_entity.type
_entity.pdbx_description
1 polymer ?
#
loop_
_entity_poly.entity_id
_entity_poly.type
_entity_poly.pdbx_seq_one_letter_code
_entity_poly.pdbx_strand_id
1 'polypeptide(L)'
;MALRIRATAETAFVASGLAVILVFWVAEFLSAAAEAAEGHVHGAAGDLATRLNVVLFSIGFALLGVVYERHTELLANGTLTLRYAAGYLILIDGVLHAFAFNDHLTQPGPASMFAVVAPLQIVVGLALPRMRAEWDVAWLGLTVVLVALYVATRTTVVWPLNAVEAVEGLGILSKAVEAVTFLVLVQLLRASRTKTTAGVPTAPAKS
;
A
#
# COMPACT_ATOMS: atom_id res chain seq x y z
N MET A 1 -23.41 -4.30 15.16
CA MET A 1 -22.38 -3.61 15.99
C MET A 1 -22.03 -2.31 15.26
N ALA A 2 -22.45 -1.15 15.77
CA ALA A 2 -22.25 0.12 15.07
C ALA A 2 -20.78 0.57 15.16
N LEU A 3 -20.16 0.85 14.02
CA LEU A 3 -18.81 1.38 13.93
C LEU A 3 -18.81 2.82 14.49
N ARG A 4 -18.46 3.00 15.78
CA ARG A 4 -18.28 4.35 16.34
C ARG A 4 -16.94 4.91 15.87
N ILE A 5 -16.97 5.68 14.79
CA ILE A 5 -15.83 6.50 14.37
C ILE A 5 -15.70 7.64 15.39
N ARG A 6 -14.63 7.61 16.19
CA ARG A 6 -14.27 8.76 17.03
C ARG A 6 -13.50 9.74 16.16
N ALA A 7 -13.92 11.01 16.16
CA ALA A 7 -13.14 12.08 15.57
C ALA A 7 -11.89 12.32 16.45
N THR A 8 -10.74 11.85 15.97
CA THR A 8 -9.40 12.09 16.54
C THR A 8 -8.51 12.79 15.51
N ALA A 9 -7.37 13.33 15.95
CA ALA A 9 -6.42 13.96 15.02
C ALA A 9 -5.93 12.94 13.98
N GLU A 10 -5.62 11.71 14.40
CA GLU A 10 -5.30 10.60 13.49
C GLU A 10 -6.36 10.44 12.39
N THR A 11 -7.64 10.29 12.77
CA THR A 11 -8.71 10.06 11.78
C THR A 11 -8.95 11.25 10.86
N ALA A 12 -8.86 12.48 11.39
CA ALA A 12 -9.12 13.69 10.61
C ALA A 12 -8.03 13.92 9.56
N PHE A 13 -6.75 13.76 9.92
CA PHE A 13 -5.63 13.96 9.01
C PHE A 13 -5.52 12.82 7.99
N VAL A 14 -5.75 11.57 8.41
CA VAL A 14 -5.81 10.43 7.49
C VAL A 14 -6.93 10.63 6.47
N ALA A 15 -8.15 10.97 6.92
CA ALA A 15 -9.27 11.20 6.02
C ALA A 15 -9.00 12.36 5.04
N SER A 16 -8.40 13.44 5.53
CA SER A 16 -8.06 14.61 4.71
C SER A 16 -7.00 14.28 3.66
N GLY A 17 -5.91 13.58 4.03
CA GLY A 17 -4.88 13.15 3.09
C GLY A 17 -5.45 12.22 2.01
N LEU A 18 -6.28 11.25 2.41
CA LEU A 18 -6.95 10.37 1.44
C LEU A 18 -7.94 11.12 0.55
N ALA A 19 -8.63 12.14 1.07
CA ALA A 19 -9.54 12.96 0.27
C ALA A 19 -8.77 13.75 -0.81
N VAL A 20 -7.59 14.30 -0.49
CA VAL A 20 -6.72 14.96 -1.48
C VAL A 20 -6.29 13.99 -2.58
N ILE A 21 -5.83 12.79 -2.19
CA ILE A 21 -5.48 11.72 -3.15
C ILE A 21 -6.68 11.36 -4.01
N LEU A 22 -7.86 11.18 -3.42
CA LEU A 22 -9.07 10.79 -4.13
C LEU A 22 -9.50 11.85 -5.14
N VAL A 23 -9.52 13.13 -4.75
CA VAL A 23 -9.90 14.23 -5.65
C VAL A 23 -8.94 14.30 -6.84
N PHE A 24 -7.64 14.21 -6.57
CA PHE A 24 -6.62 14.22 -7.62
C PHE A 24 -6.75 13.00 -8.55
N TRP A 25 -6.89 11.80 -7.97
CA TRP A 25 -7.06 10.57 -8.72
C TRP A 25 -8.31 10.59 -9.60
N VAL A 26 -9.45 11.10 -9.09
CA VAL A 26 -10.69 11.24 -9.88
C VAL A 26 -10.50 12.21 -11.04
N ALA A 27 -9.85 13.35 -10.82
CA ALA A 27 -9.58 14.31 -11.89
C ALA A 27 -8.72 13.66 -13.00
N GLU A 28 -7.70 12.91 -12.62
CA GLU A 28 -6.82 12.21 -13.56
C GLU A 28 -7.55 11.06 -14.28
N PHE A 29 -8.35 10.28 -13.55
CA PHE A 29 -9.18 9.22 -14.12
C PHE A 29 -10.14 9.76 -15.18
N LEU A 30 -10.82 10.88 -14.91
CA LEU A 30 -11.73 11.49 -15.87
C LEU A 30 -11.00 11.96 -17.14
N SER A 31 -9.80 12.51 -17.00
CA SER A 31 -8.94 12.88 -18.13
C SER A 31 -8.55 11.65 -18.96
N ALA A 32 -8.05 10.60 -18.29
CA ALA A 32 -7.63 9.36 -18.94
C ALA A 32 -8.79 8.63 -19.61
N ALA A 33 -9.98 8.62 -19.00
CA ALA A 33 -11.18 8.02 -19.57
C ALA A 33 -11.67 8.79 -20.81
N ALA A 34 -11.59 10.13 -20.81
CA ALA A 34 -11.93 10.94 -21.98
C ALA A 34 -10.98 10.66 -23.16
N GLU A 35 -9.68 10.61 -22.91
CA GLU A 35 -8.69 10.29 -23.96
C GLU A 35 -8.85 8.86 -24.51
N ALA A 36 -9.12 7.89 -23.63
CA ALA A 36 -9.39 6.51 -24.04
C ALA A 36 -10.64 6.41 -24.93
N ALA A 37 -11.67 7.21 -24.67
CA ALA A 37 -12.89 7.26 -25.49
C ALA A 37 -12.65 7.87 -26.87
N GLU A 38 -11.71 8.82 -26.99
CA GLU A 38 -11.31 9.45 -28.26
C GLU A 38 -10.32 8.60 -29.08
N GLY A 39 -9.91 7.44 -28.57
CA GLY A 39 -8.97 6.54 -29.24
C GLY A 39 -7.52 7.04 -29.21
N HIS A 40 -7.21 8.02 -28.36
CA HIS A 40 -5.85 8.46 -28.11
C HIS A 40 -5.17 7.45 -27.18
N VAL A 41 -4.14 6.76 -27.69
CA VAL A 41 -3.48 5.65 -26.98
C VAL A 41 -2.29 6.12 -26.13
N HIS A 42 -1.87 7.39 -26.24
CA HIS A 42 -0.70 7.92 -25.55
C HIS A 42 -0.92 9.37 -25.09
N GLY A 43 -0.90 9.64 -23.77
CA GLY A 43 -0.66 11.00 -23.26
C GLY A 43 -1.34 11.43 -21.96
N ALA A 44 -2.48 10.85 -21.57
CA ALA A 44 -3.33 11.39 -20.49
C ALA A 44 -2.79 11.30 -19.06
N ALA A 45 -1.78 10.46 -18.86
CA ALA A 45 -1.30 10.10 -17.53
C ALA A 45 -0.61 11.30 -16.90
N GLY A 46 -1.14 11.77 -15.76
CA GLY A 46 -0.51 12.84 -14.98
C GLY A 46 0.99 12.59 -14.79
N ASP A 47 1.80 13.63 -14.91
CA ASP A 47 3.25 13.50 -14.77
C ASP A 47 3.63 12.83 -13.44
N LEU A 48 4.59 11.89 -13.51
CA LEU A 48 5.02 11.08 -12.37
C LEU A 48 5.44 11.97 -11.19
N ALA A 49 6.08 13.11 -11.44
CA ALA A 49 6.47 14.03 -10.36
C ALA A 49 5.25 14.66 -9.68
N THR A 50 4.19 14.96 -10.44
CA THR A 50 2.93 15.48 -9.88
C THR A 50 2.25 14.44 -9.00
N ARG A 51 2.11 13.19 -9.49
CA ARG A 51 1.56 12.07 -8.70
C ARG A 51 2.35 11.86 -7.42
N LEU A 52 3.67 11.87 -7.51
CA LEU A 52 4.58 11.75 -6.37
C LEU A 52 4.38 12.86 -5.34
N ASN A 53 4.33 14.12 -5.79
CA ASN A 53 4.08 15.24 -4.90
C ASN A 53 2.76 15.07 -4.16
N VAL A 54 1.68 14.74 -4.87
CA VAL A 54 0.35 14.53 -4.27
C VAL A 54 0.40 13.42 -3.22
N VAL A 55 0.99 12.27 -3.56
CA VAL A 55 1.12 11.12 -2.64
C VAL A 55 1.92 11.51 -1.41
N LEU A 56 3.12 12.07 -1.59
CA LEU A 56 4.03 12.40 -0.49
C LEU A 56 3.44 13.46 0.44
N PHE A 57 2.83 14.53 -0.10
CA PHE A 57 2.18 15.54 0.74
C PHE A 57 0.98 14.98 1.49
N SER A 58 0.14 14.20 0.82
CA SER A 58 -1.10 13.66 1.42
C SER A 58 -0.80 12.61 2.47
N ILE A 59 0.15 11.71 2.20
CA ILE A 59 0.59 10.69 3.15
C ILE A 59 1.39 11.32 4.30
N GLY A 60 2.25 12.29 4.02
CA GLY A 60 2.94 13.07 5.04
C GLY A 60 1.96 13.78 5.98
N PHE A 61 0.91 14.39 5.42
CA PHE A 61 -0.16 14.99 6.21
C PHE A 61 -0.89 13.95 7.06
N ALA A 62 -1.26 12.79 6.50
CA ALA A 62 -1.87 11.70 7.26
C ALA A 62 -0.96 11.22 8.40
N LEU A 63 0.35 11.09 8.17
CA LEU A 63 1.33 10.71 9.19
C LEU A 63 1.44 11.73 10.33
N LEU A 64 1.31 13.03 10.05
CA LEU A 64 1.33 14.06 11.09
C LEU A 64 0.21 13.84 12.12
N GLY A 65 -0.99 13.46 11.69
CA GLY A 65 -2.09 13.15 12.60
C GLY A 65 -1.80 11.94 13.49
N VAL A 66 -1.19 10.89 12.92
CA VAL A 66 -0.78 9.70 13.67
C VAL A 66 0.30 10.05 14.70
N VAL A 67 1.33 10.80 14.30
CA VAL A 67 2.41 11.19 15.21
C VAL A 67 1.87 12.10 16.31
N TYR A 68 1.07 13.11 15.97
CA TYR A 68 0.47 14.00 16.97
C TYR A 68 -0.32 13.22 18.02
N GLU A 69 -1.19 12.30 17.60
CA GLU A 69 -2.06 11.52 18.48
C GLU A 69 -1.30 10.45 19.28
N ARG A 70 -0.28 9.79 18.68
CA ARG A 70 0.30 8.54 19.20
C ARG A 70 1.81 8.56 19.42
N HIS A 71 2.49 9.70 19.38
CA HIS A 71 3.96 9.75 19.45
C HIS A 71 4.55 8.95 20.63
N THR A 72 3.99 9.04 21.84
CA THR A 72 4.47 8.30 23.01
C THR A 72 4.34 6.79 22.84
N GLU A 73 3.20 6.31 22.34
CA GLU A 73 2.96 4.88 22.07
C GLU A 73 3.92 4.35 21.00
N LEU A 74 4.15 5.13 19.94
CA LEU A 74 5.04 4.76 18.84
C LEU A 74 6.50 4.67 19.32
N LEU A 75 6.95 5.60 20.17
CA LEU A 75 8.29 5.58 20.74
C LEU A 75 8.47 4.43 21.74
N ALA A 76 7.44 4.09 22.50
CA ALA A 76 7.50 3.03 23.51
C ALA A 76 7.31 1.62 22.94
N ASN A 77 6.63 1.47 21.80
CA ASN A 77 6.24 0.17 21.24
C ASN A 77 6.72 -0.01 19.80
N GLY A 78 7.91 -0.58 19.65
CA GLY A 78 8.50 -0.86 18.33
C GLY A 78 7.63 -1.76 17.43
N THR A 79 6.85 -2.68 18.00
CA THR A 79 5.90 -3.49 17.21
C THR A 79 4.79 -2.63 16.61
N LEU A 80 4.23 -1.71 17.38
CA LEU A 80 3.20 -0.79 16.89
C LEU A 80 3.76 0.13 15.80
N THR A 81 4.98 0.63 15.98
CA THR A 81 5.67 1.45 14.98
C THR A 81 5.91 0.71 13.68
N LEU A 82 6.38 -0.55 13.73
CA LEU A 82 6.51 -1.39 12.53
C LEU A 82 5.17 -1.63 11.84
N ARG A 83 4.06 -1.75 12.58
CA ARG A 83 2.73 -1.90 12.01
C ARG A 83 2.23 -0.65 11.32
N TYR A 84 2.44 0.53 11.91
CA TYR A 84 2.16 1.79 11.23
C TYR A 84 3.04 1.95 9.99
N ALA A 85 4.34 1.67 10.08
CA ALA A 85 5.24 1.75 8.94
C ALA A 85 4.80 0.83 7.78
N ALA A 86 4.54 -0.45 8.06
CA ALA A 86 4.04 -1.39 7.05
C ALA A 86 2.68 -0.95 6.49
N GLY A 87 1.76 -0.48 7.34
CA GLY A 87 0.44 -0.01 6.91
C GLY A 87 0.54 1.17 5.94
N TYR A 88 1.38 2.15 6.26
CA TYR A 88 1.60 3.31 5.38
C TYR A 88 2.34 2.97 4.10
N LEU A 89 3.29 2.03 4.11
CA LEU A 89 3.95 1.56 2.89
C LEU A 89 2.98 0.83 1.96
N ILE A 90 2.14 -0.06 2.52
CA ILE A 90 1.07 -0.73 1.76
C ILE A 90 0.07 0.29 1.22
N LEU A 91 -0.27 1.32 2.01
CA LEU A 91 -1.16 2.40 1.58
C LEU A 91 -0.56 3.19 0.42
N ILE A 92 0.72 3.57 0.51
CA ILE A 92 1.44 4.26 -0.58
C ILE A 92 1.39 3.42 -1.84
N ASP A 93 1.74 2.13 -1.76
CA ASP A 93 1.75 1.24 -2.92
C ASP A 93 0.35 1.04 -3.51
N GLY A 94 -0.68 0.93 -2.67
CA GLY A 94 -2.08 0.90 -3.11
C GLY A 94 -2.51 2.15 -3.88
N VAL A 95 -2.03 3.32 -3.47
CA VAL A 95 -2.26 4.58 -4.19
C VAL A 95 -1.48 4.62 -5.52
N LEU A 96 -0.24 4.11 -5.56
CA LEU A 96 0.51 3.99 -6.81
C LEU A 96 -0.19 3.04 -7.79
N HIS A 97 -0.72 1.91 -7.32
CA HIS A 97 -1.53 1.01 -8.14
C HIS A 97 -2.85 1.64 -8.60
N ALA A 98 -3.45 2.54 -7.82
CA ALA A 98 -4.60 3.32 -8.28
C ALA A 98 -4.22 4.23 -9.46
N PHE A 99 -3.06 4.88 -9.45
CA PHE A 99 -2.59 5.63 -10.62
C PHE A 99 -2.26 4.71 -11.81
N ALA A 100 -1.68 3.53 -11.56
CA ALA A 100 -1.39 2.56 -12.61
C ALA A 100 -2.67 2.04 -13.29
N PHE A 101 -3.79 1.99 -12.57
CA PHE A 101 -5.10 1.71 -13.17
C PHE A 101 -5.47 2.72 -14.27
N ASN A 102 -5.25 4.02 -14.03
CA ASN A 102 -5.52 5.06 -15.03
C ASN A 102 -4.65 4.86 -16.28
N ASP A 103 -3.37 4.49 -16.09
CA ASP A 103 -2.41 4.27 -17.17
C ASP A 103 -2.79 3.07 -18.06
N HIS A 104 -3.55 2.12 -17.50
CA HIS A 104 -3.90 0.86 -18.17
C HIS A 104 -5.38 0.76 -18.56
N LEU A 105 -6.15 1.85 -18.58
CA LEU A 105 -7.60 1.81 -18.85
C LEU A 105 -7.97 1.12 -20.17
N THR A 106 -7.13 1.20 -21.19
CA THR A 106 -7.33 0.54 -22.50
C THR A 106 -6.91 -0.93 -22.51
N GLN A 107 -6.36 -1.44 -21.41
CA GLN A 107 -5.83 -2.79 -21.24
C GLN A 107 -6.64 -3.53 -20.16
N PRO A 108 -7.68 -4.32 -20.53
CA PRO A 108 -8.60 -4.91 -19.56
C PRO A 108 -7.94 -5.79 -18.49
N GLY A 109 -6.89 -6.53 -18.86
CA GLY A 109 -6.15 -7.41 -17.95
C GLY A 109 -5.52 -6.62 -16.79
N PRO A 110 -4.51 -5.77 -17.05
CA PRO A 110 -3.88 -4.95 -16.03
C PRO A 110 -4.86 -4.02 -15.28
N ALA A 111 -5.81 -3.40 -15.99
CA ALA A 111 -6.82 -2.56 -15.35
C ALA A 111 -7.66 -3.33 -14.31
N SER A 112 -8.12 -4.55 -14.64
CA SER A 112 -8.90 -5.37 -13.70
C SER A 112 -8.09 -5.76 -12.46
N MET A 113 -6.80 -6.05 -12.62
CA MET A 113 -5.89 -6.36 -11.52
C MET A 113 -5.75 -5.15 -10.59
N PHE A 114 -5.44 -3.97 -11.13
CA PHE A 114 -5.27 -2.76 -10.32
C PHE A 114 -6.58 -2.31 -9.66
N ALA A 115 -7.73 -2.49 -10.33
CA ALA A 115 -9.05 -2.19 -9.76
C ALA A 115 -9.36 -3.02 -8.49
N VAL A 116 -8.71 -4.18 -8.31
CA VAL A 116 -8.85 -5.02 -7.12
C VAL A 116 -7.71 -4.77 -6.13
N VAL A 117 -6.47 -4.75 -6.60
CA VAL A 117 -5.27 -4.67 -5.74
C VAL A 117 -5.16 -3.31 -5.05
N ALA A 118 -5.41 -2.21 -5.76
CA ALA A 118 -5.32 -0.86 -5.21
C ALA A 118 -6.26 -0.63 -4.01
N PRO A 119 -7.60 -0.84 -4.12
CA PRO A 119 -8.49 -0.64 -2.98
C PRO A 119 -8.22 -1.63 -1.85
N LEU A 120 -7.82 -2.87 -2.16
CA LEU A 120 -7.42 -3.84 -1.14
C LEU A 120 -6.24 -3.31 -0.32
N GLN A 121 -5.16 -2.88 -0.98
CA GLN A 121 -3.99 -2.33 -0.29
C GLN A 121 -4.32 -1.04 0.47
N ILE A 122 -5.16 -0.16 -0.06
CA ILE A 122 -5.60 1.05 0.66
C ILE A 122 -6.33 0.68 1.96
N VAL A 123 -7.33 -0.20 1.89
CA VAL A 123 -8.10 -0.64 3.07
C VAL A 123 -7.18 -1.31 4.10
N VAL A 124 -6.27 -2.14 3.63
CA VAL A 124 -5.35 -2.90 4.47
C VAL A 124 -4.33 -1.99 5.11
N GLY A 125 -3.76 -1.05 4.37
CA GLY A 125 -2.79 -0.09 4.90
C GLY A 125 -3.35 0.71 6.08
N LEU A 126 -4.64 1.08 6.00
CA LEU A 126 -5.36 1.75 7.08
C LEU A 126 -5.70 0.83 8.26
N ALA A 127 -6.01 -0.43 7.97
CA ALA A 127 -6.41 -1.41 8.98
C ALA A 127 -5.22 -2.04 9.72
N LEU A 128 -4.06 -2.17 9.08
CA LEU A 128 -2.92 -2.98 9.56
C LEU A 128 -2.51 -2.70 11.01
N PRO A 129 -2.46 -1.44 11.50
CA PRO A 129 -2.14 -1.16 12.91
C PRO A 129 -3.07 -1.85 13.92
N ARG A 130 -4.29 -2.19 13.50
CA ARG A 130 -5.36 -2.76 14.31
C ARG A 130 -5.67 -4.23 13.95
N MET A 131 -5.04 -4.78 12.91
CA MET A 131 -5.27 -6.15 12.47
C MET A 131 -4.60 -7.18 13.38
N ARG A 132 -5.14 -8.41 13.39
CA ARG A 132 -4.51 -9.56 14.06
C ARG A 132 -3.18 -9.91 13.38
N ALA A 133 -2.15 -10.26 14.17
CA ALA A 133 -0.80 -10.55 13.69
C ALA A 133 -0.71 -11.76 12.73
N GLU A 134 -1.71 -12.64 12.77
CA GLU A 134 -1.83 -13.80 11.87
C GLU A 134 -1.88 -13.39 10.39
N TRP A 135 -2.39 -12.19 10.10
CA TRP A 135 -2.50 -11.68 8.74
C TRP A 135 -1.19 -11.11 8.20
N ASP A 136 -0.19 -10.85 9.06
CA ASP A 136 1.08 -10.25 8.64
C ASP A 136 1.81 -11.16 7.61
N VAL A 137 1.66 -12.49 7.71
CA VAL A 137 2.19 -13.45 6.74
C VAL A 137 1.46 -13.39 5.40
N ALA A 138 0.13 -13.20 5.42
CA ALA A 138 -0.65 -13.06 4.20
C ALA A 138 -0.24 -11.81 3.41
N TRP A 139 0.00 -10.70 4.12
CA TRP A 139 0.48 -9.46 3.49
C TRP A 139 1.88 -9.60 2.91
N LEU A 140 2.79 -10.27 3.62
CA LEU A 140 4.11 -10.58 3.09
C LEU A 140 4.01 -11.44 1.81
N GLY A 141 3.15 -12.46 1.83
CA GLY A 141 2.87 -13.31 0.67
C GLY A 141 2.33 -12.51 -0.51
N LEU A 142 1.37 -11.61 -0.28
CA LEU A 142 0.84 -10.71 -1.32
C LEU A 142 1.94 -9.84 -1.92
N THR A 143 2.79 -9.20 -1.09
CA THR A 143 3.92 -8.40 -1.58
C THR A 143 4.86 -9.22 -2.48
N VAL A 144 5.20 -10.44 -2.09
CA VAL A 144 6.03 -11.34 -2.91
C VAL A 144 5.34 -11.67 -4.24
N VAL A 145 4.04 -11.97 -4.21
CA VAL A 145 3.25 -12.26 -5.43
C VAL A 145 3.23 -11.06 -6.37
N LEU A 146 3.04 -9.85 -5.87
CA LEU A 146 3.00 -8.63 -6.70
C LEU A 146 4.37 -8.30 -7.32
N VAL A 147 5.46 -8.52 -6.58
CA VAL A 147 6.82 -8.43 -7.13
C VAL A 147 7.03 -9.48 -8.22
N ALA A 148 6.66 -10.74 -7.96
CA ALA A 148 6.83 -11.83 -8.91
C ALA A 148 6.01 -11.61 -10.19
N LEU A 149 4.77 -11.12 -10.06
CA LEU A 149 3.92 -10.81 -11.20
C LEU A 149 4.50 -9.67 -12.05
N TYR A 150 5.06 -8.64 -11.41
CA TYR A 150 5.78 -7.58 -12.13
C TYR A 150 6.96 -8.14 -12.92
N VAL A 151 7.81 -8.96 -12.30
CA VAL A 151 8.94 -9.59 -13.00
C VAL A 151 8.47 -10.48 -14.15
N ALA A 152 7.44 -11.31 -13.93
CA ALA A 152 6.91 -12.22 -14.94
C ALA A 152 6.40 -11.46 -16.18
N THR A 153 5.60 -10.41 -15.97
CA THR A 153 5.05 -9.57 -17.06
C THR A 153 6.12 -8.79 -17.83
N ARG A 154 7.27 -8.49 -17.22
CA ARG A 154 8.39 -7.76 -17.85
C ARG A 154 9.45 -8.66 -18.50
N THR A 155 9.39 -9.96 -18.28
CA THR A 155 10.38 -10.93 -18.79
C THR A 155 9.80 -11.93 -19.77
N THR A 156 8.49 -12.18 -19.69
CA THR A 156 7.81 -13.20 -20.48
C THR A 156 6.43 -12.71 -20.90
N VAL A 157 5.91 -13.26 -22.00
CA VAL A 157 4.52 -13.05 -22.41
C VAL A 157 3.63 -13.88 -21.49
N VAL A 158 2.82 -13.21 -20.66
CA VAL A 158 1.94 -13.85 -19.68
C VAL A 158 0.50 -13.69 -20.15
N TRP A 159 -0.21 -14.78 -20.45
CA TRP A 159 -1.62 -14.71 -20.80
C TRP A 159 -2.46 -14.04 -19.69
N PRO A 160 -3.38 -13.11 -20.00
CA PRO A 160 -3.89 -12.73 -21.33
C PRO A 160 -3.13 -11.59 -22.02
N LEU A 161 -1.98 -11.16 -21.50
CA LEU A 161 -1.13 -10.15 -22.14
C LEU A 161 -0.51 -10.77 -23.40
N ASN A 162 -0.68 -10.11 -24.54
CA ASN A 162 -0.16 -10.58 -25.83
C ASN A 162 1.27 -10.05 -26.12
N ALA A 163 1.86 -9.33 -25.17
CA ALA A 163 3.19 -8.75 -25.27
C ALA A 163 3.86 -8.74 -23.89
N VAL A 164 5.18 -8.51 -23.89
CA VAL A 164 5.93 -8.20 -22.67
C VAL A 164 5.62 -6.75 -22.29
N GLU A 165 5.32 -6.52 -21.02
CA GLU A 165 5.00 -5.20 -20.48
C GLU A 165 6.21 -4.28 -20.44
N ALA A 166 5.97 -2.99 -20.65
CA ALA A 166 7.01 -1.98 -20.54
C ALA A 166 7.45 -1.77 -19.09
N VAL A 167 8.70 -1.32 -18.94
CA VAL A 167 9.22 -0.85 -17.66
C VAL A 167 8.88 0.64 -17.54
N GLU A 168 8.03 0.96 -16.58
CA GLU A 168 7.52 2.30 -16.35
C GLU A 168 8.02 2.85 -15.01
N GLY A 169 8.17 4.18 -14.91
CA GLY A 169 8.67 4.83 -13.69
C GLY A 169 7.79 4.56 -12.47
N LEU A 170 6.46 4.56 -12.66
CA LEU A 170 5.50 4.21 -11.59
C LEU A 170 5.66 2.76 -11.13
N GLY A 171 5.87 1.84 -12.08
CA GLY A 171 6.15 0.43 -11.79
C GLY A 171 7.43 0.23 -10.98
N ILE A 172 8.52 0.89 -11.38
CA ILE A 172 9.80 0.84 -10.65
C ILE A 172 9.63 1.37 -9.22
N LEU A 173 8.94 2.50 -9.07
CA LEU A 173 8.69 3.11 -7.77
C LEU A 173 7.87 2.19 -6.85
N SER A 174 6.78 1.60 -7.37
CA SER A 174 5.97 0.63 -6.63
C SER A 174 6.83 -0.54 -6.15
N LYS A 175 7.67 -1.12 -7.01
CA LYS A 175 8.58 -2.22 -6.59
C LYS A 175 9.56 -1.78 -5.50
N ALA A 176 10.03 -0.54 -5.51
CA ALA A 176 10.88 -0.01 -4.45
C ALA A 176 10.12 0.08 -3.11
N VAL A 177 8.87 0.56 -3.13
CA VAL A 177 8.00 0.61 -1.94
C VAL A 177 7.70 -0.80 -1.44
N GLU A 178 7.38 -1.76 -2.32
CA GLU A 178 7.17 -3.17 -1.98
C GLU A 178 8.40 -3.82 -1.36
N ALA A 179 9.61 -3.51 -1.86
CA ALA A 179 10.86 -4.02 -1.28
C ALA A 179 11.04 -3.53 0.16
N VAL A 180 10.78 -2.25 0.43
CA VAL A 180 10.81 -1.71 1.80
C VAL A 180 9.70 -2.34 2.65
N THR A 181 8.50 -2.51 2.10
CA THR A 181 7.37 -3.18 2.76
C THR A 181 7.72 -4.60 3.19
N PHE A 182 8.35 -5.37 2.29
CA PHE A 182 8.81 -6.73 2.56
C PHE A 182 9.77 -6.74 3.76
N LEU A 183 10.76 -5.85 3.79
CA LEU A 183 11.72 -5.77 4.89
C LEU A 183 11.02 -5.44 6.22
N VAL A 184 10.09 -4.49 6.24
CA VAL A 184 9.35 -4.11 7.45
C VAL A 184 8.45 -5.25 7.93
N LEU A 185 7.73 -5.94 7.04
CA LEU A 185 6.90 -7.10 7.38
C LEU A 185 7.73 -8.28 7.92
N VAL A 186 8.91 -8.54 7.34
CA VAL A 186 9.84 -9.54 7.87
C VAL A 186 10.30 -9.17 9.28
N GLN A 187 10.63 -7.90 9.54
CA GLN A 187 10.97 -7.44 10.89
C GLN A 187 9.80 -7.58 11.86
N LEU A 188 8.57 -7.26 11.44
CA LEU A 188 7.36 -7.40 12.24
C LEU A 188 7.11 -8.86 12.64
N LEU A 189 7.25 -9.80 11.70
CA LEU A 189 7.12 -11.24 11.96
C LEU A 189 8.20 -11.75 12.92
N ARG A 190 9.45 -11.27 12.77
CA ARG A 190 10.55 -11.61 13.69
C ARG A 190 10.26 -11.12 15.11
N ALA A 191 9.80 -9.87 15.26
CA ALA A 191 9.46 -9.29 16.55
C ALA A 191 8.29 -10.00 17.26
N SER A 192 7.37 -10.60 16.49
CA SER A 192 6.25 -11.36 17.05
C SER A 192 6.67 -12.74 17.56
N ARG A 193 7.64 -13.38 16.90
CA ARG A 193 8.19 -14.69 17.32
C ARG A 193 8.98 -14.59 18.61
N THR A 194 9.79 -13.55 18.80
CA THR A 194 10.61 -13.37 20.01
C THR A 194 9.77 -13.23 21.28
N LYS A 195 8.62 -12.53 21.19
CA LYS A 195 7.64 -12.43 22.28
C LYS A 195 7.02 -13.77 22.68
N THR A 196 6.82 -14.67 21.70
CA THR A 196 6.25 -16.00 21.94
C THR A 196 7.24 -16.92 22.64
N THR A 197 8.53 -16.85 22.29
CA THR A 197 9.59 -17.66 22.92
C THR A 197 9.95 -17.22 24.34
N ALA A 198 9.84 -15.92 24.65
CA ALA A 198 10.12 -15.41 26.00
C ALA A 198 9.04 -15.72 27.04
N GLY A 199 7.87 -16.21 26.61
CA GLY A 199 6.71 -16.49 27.46
C GLY A 199 6.57 -17.95 27.93
N VAL A 200 7.54 -18.84 27.64
CA VAL A 200 7.53 -20.22 28.13
C VAL A 200 8.32 -20.29 29.46
N PRO A 201 7.66 -20.45 30.63
CA PRO A 201 8.38 -20.70 31.87
C PRO A 201 8.98 -22.10 31.79
N THR A 202 10.30 -22.20 31.88
CA THR A 202 10.96 -23.47 32.18
C THR A 202 10.48 -23.92 33.56
N ALA A 203 9.74 -25.03 33.61
CA ALA A 203 9.32 -25.62 34.87
C ALA A 203 10.56 -25.89 35.74
N PRO A 204 10.56 -25.49 37.03
CA PRO A 204 11.70 -25.76 37.90
C PRO A 204 11.91 -27.27 38.01
N ALA A 205 13.15 -27.69 37.81
CA ALA A 205 13.57 -29.07 38.00
C ALA A 205 13.20 -29.50 39.44
N LYS A 206 12.43 -30.59 39.56
CA LYS A 206 12.12 -31.20 40.84
C LYS A 206 13.40 -31.82 41.41
N SER A 207 13.84 -31.31 42.55
CA SER A 207 14.86 -31.93 43.41
C SER A 207 14.30 -33.12 44.16
#